data_AF-A0A351Y5I8-F1
#
_entry.id   AF-A0A351Y5I8-F1
#
_cell.length_a   1.000
_cell.length_b   1.000
_cell.length_c   1.000
_cell.angle_alpha   90.00
_cell.angle_beta   90.00
_cell.angle_gamma   90.00
#
_symmetry.space_group_name_H-M   'P 1'
#
loop_
_entity.id
_entity.type
_entity.pdbx_description
1 polymer ?
#
loop_
_entity_poly.entity_id
_entity_poly.type
_entity_poly.pdbx_seq_one_letter_code
_entity_poly.pdbx_strand_id
1 'polypeptide(L)'
;MQALKDENTLQGFRYRAAFKADVGEPGRSRDQYGSNAENLILYVPVGTLIRDKITDEILHTFTEDGEQYIVVHGGEGGVGNIHFKDAVHQYPTFCLLGEPGHKKEIVLELQLLADVALIGTPSVGKSSIINSISNTKAKVADYPFTTLVPNL
;
A
#
# COMPACT_ATOMS: atom_id res chain seq x y z
N MET A 1 2.53 4.24 -1.10
CA MET A 1 1.21 4.41 -0.47
C MET A 1 1.16 5.77 0.16
N GLN A 2 -0.02 6.40 0.17
CA GLN A 2 -0.21 7.72 0.73
C GLN A 2 -1.49 7.79 1.56
N ALA A 3 -1.41 8.40 2.74
CA ALA A 3 -2.56 8.64 3.58
C ALA A 3 -3.35 9.86 3.09
N LEU A 4 -4.67 9.73 3.03
CA LEU A 4 -5.59 10.84 2.77
C LEU A 4 -6.67 10.86 3.84
N LYS A 5 -6.97 12.06 4.34
CA LYS A 5 -8.03 12.30 5.33
C LYS A 5 -9.44 12.10 4.77
N ASP A 6 -9.63 12.30 3.47
CA ASP A 6 -10.95 12.17 2.82
C ASP A 6 -11.33 10.69 2.58
N GLU A 7 -10.35 9.78 2.62
CA GLU A 7 -10.56 8.35 2.50
C GLU A 7 -10.91 7.75 3.86
N ASN A 8 -12.09 7.12 3.96
CA ASN A 8 -12.59 6.58 5.24
C ASN A 8 -12.64 5.05 5.29
N THR A 9 -12.41 4.35 4.17
CA THR A 9 -12.59 2.89 4.10
C THR A 9 -11.51 2.19 3.30
N LEU A 10 -11.17 0.96 3.69
CA LEU A 10 -10.29 0.08 2.93
C LEU A 10 -11.05 -0.84 1.94
N GLN A 11 -12.34 -0.58 1.68
CA GLN A 11 -13.17 -1.44 0.82
C GLN A 11 -12.59 -1.59 -0.59
N GLY A 12 -11.92 -0.55 -1.13
CA GLY A 12 -11.28 -0.60 -2.44
C GLY A 12 -10.23 -1.71 -2.58
N PHE A 13 -9.52 -2.04 -1.49
CA PHE A 13 -8.50 -3.09 -1.46
C PHE A 13 -9.08 -4.50 -1.31
N ARG A 14 -10.35 -4.62 -0.90
CA ARG A 14 -11.01 -5.92 -0.75
C ARG A 14 -11.34 -6.58 -2.09
N TYR A 15 -11.74 -5.78 -3.08
CA TYR A 15 -12.13 -6.27 -4.40
C TYR A 15 -10.94 -6.45 -5.36
N ARG A 16 -9.86 -5.67 -5.14
CA ARG A 16 -8.63 -5.76 -5.91
C ARG A 16 -7.45 -6.00 -4.97
N ALA A 17 -6.97 -7.23 -4.94
CA ALA A 17 -5.87 -7.63 -4.07
C ALA A 17 -4.47 -7.48 -4.71
N ALA A 18 -4.38 -7.32 -6.03
CA ALA A 18 -3.11 -7.20 -6.75
C ALA A 18 -2.96 -5.83 -7.41
N PHE A 19 -1.88 -5.14 -7.02
CA PHE A 19 -1.46 -3.86 -7.55
C PHE A 19 -0.06 -4.01 -8.13
N LYS A 20 0.12 -3.55 -9.37
CA LYS A 20 1.39 -3.64 -10.09
C LYS A 20 1.67 -2.28 -10.72
N ALA A 21 2.84 -1.72 -10.42
CA ALA A 21 3.33 -0.51 -11.06
C ALA A 21 3.79 -0.81 -12.50
N ASP A 22 3.87 0.23 -13.31
CA ASP A 22 4.33 0.13 -14.69
C ASP A 22 5.82 -0.22 -14.76
N VAL A 23 6.24 -0.77 -15.90
CA VAL A 23 7.63 -1.15 -16.14
C VAL A 23 8.35 0.03 -16.82
N GLY A 24 9.60 0.28 -16.45
CA GLY A 24 10.42 1.30 -17.09
C GLY A 24 10.65 1.02 -18.58
N GLU A 25 11.02 2.06 -19.33
CA GLU A 25 11.32 1.89 -20.74
C GLU A 25 12.70 1.27 -20.98
N PRO A 26 12.87 0.45 -22.03
CA PRO A 26 14.17 -0.01 -22.43
C PRO A 26 15.01 1.13 -23.01
N GLY A 27 16.34 1.03 -22.86
CA GLY A 27 17.28 1.86 -23.61
C GLY A 27 17.13 1.64 -25.11
N ARG A 28 17.52 2.65 -25.89
CA ARG A 28 17.42 2.67 -27.36
C ARG A 28 18.79 2.95 -27.98
N SER A 29 18.91 2.72 -29.28
CA SER A 29 20.11 3.03 -30.04
C SER A 29 20.48 4.52 -29.93
N ARG A 30 21.75 4.85 -30.23
CA ARG A 30 22.32 6.21 -30.14
C ARG A 30 22.40 6.73 -28.69
N ASP A 31 22.82 5.85 -27.78
CA ASP A 31 23.07 6.16 -26.36
C ASP A 31 21.87 6.81 -25.66
N GLN A 32 20.66 6.39 -26.05
CA GLN A 32 19.42 6.87 -25.48
C GLN A 32 19.00 5.97 -24.31
N TYR A 33 18.98 6.54 -23.11
CA TYR A 33 18.48 5.85 -21.92
C TYR A 33 16.94 5.78 -21.95
N GLY A 34 16.39 4.70 -21.40
CA GLY A 34 14.95 4.58 -21.16
C GLY A 34 14.53 5.42 -19.96
N SER A 35 13.27 5.84 -19.93
CA SER A 35 12.67 6.56 -18.80
C SER A 35 12.26 5.60 -17.68
N ASN A 36 12.32 6.10 -16.45
CA ASN A 36 11.71 5.42 -15.31
C ASN A 36 10.19 5.40 -15.46
N ALA A 37 9.56 4.33 -14.98
CA ALA A 37 8.10 4.26 -14.89
C ALA A 37 7.57 5.18 -13.78
N GLU A 38 6.32 5.58 -13.91
CA GLU A 38 5.62 6.31 -12.85
C GLU A 38 5.34 5.41 -11.64
N ASN A 39 5.40 6.00 -10.47
CA ASN A 39 5.08 5.29 -9.23
C ASN A 39 3.57 5.03 -9.13
N LEU A 40 3.19 3.80 -8.81
CA LEU A 40 1.81 3.50 -8.44
C LEU A 40 1.53 3.94 -7.00
N ILE A 41 0.78 5.02 -6.84
CA ILE A 41 0.34 5.50 -5.53
C ILE A 41 -1.00 4.86 -5.20
N LEU A 42 -1.07 4.20 -4.04
CA LEU A 42 -2.31 3.68 -3.47
C LEU A 42 -2.67 4.54 -2.27
N TYR A 43 -3.88 5.08 -2.29
CA TYR A 43 -4.42 5.93 -1.24
C TYR A 43 -5.08 5.09 -0.14
N VAL A 44 -4.79 5.43 1.11
CA VAL A 44 -5.35 4.77 2.28
C VAL A 44 -5.86 5.81 3.28
N PRO A 45 -6.85 5.47 4.12
CA PRO A 45 -7.26 6.33 5.22
C PRO A 45 -6.12 6.60 6.21
N VAL A 46 -6.14 7.79 6.83
CA VAL A 46 -5.32 8.06 8.03
C VAL A 46 -5.68 7.07 9.14
N GLY A 47 -4.68 6.56 9.87
CA GLY A 47 -4.86 5.48 10.86
C GLY A 47 -4.73 4.08 10.28
N THR A 48 -4.36 3.94 8.99
CA THR A 48 -4.07 2.64 8.39
C THR A 48 -2.70 2.13 8.86
N LEU A 49 -2.66 0.89 9.34
CA LEU A 49 -1.47 0.13 9.68
C LEU A 49 -1.15 -0.85 8.55
N ILE A 50 0.11 -0.88 8.13
CA ILE A 50 0.65 -1.83 7.16
C ILE A 50 1.43 -2.90 7.91
N ARG A 51 1.07 -4.15 7.68
CA ARG A 51 1.77 -5.32 8.21
C ARG A 51 2.29 -6.20 7.08
N ASP A 52 3.47 -6.78 7.26
CA ASP A 52 3.94 -7.84 6.38
C ASP A 52 3.11 -9.11 6.61
N LYS A 53 2.61 -9.72 5.53
CA LYS A 53 1.76 -10.90 5.66
C LYS A 53 2.51 -12.17 6.09
N ILE A 54 3.82 -12.23 5.82
CA ILE A 54 4.66 -13.40 6.11
C ILE A 54 5.23 -13.30 7.51
N THR A 55 5.79 -12.15 7.88
CA THR A 55 6.46 -11.98 9.18
C THR A 55 5.55 -11.47 10.29
N ASP A 56 4.34 -10.99 9.94
CA ASP A 56 3.42 -10.31 10.86
C ASP A 56 4.03 -9.04 11.49
N GLU A 57 5.13 -8.53 10.95
CA GLU A 57 5.79 -7.32 11.42
C GLU A 57 5.06 -6.07 10.93
N ILE A 58 4.92 -5.09 11.82
CA ILE A 58 4.38 -3.78 11.47
C ILE A 58 5.44 -3.03 10.67
N LEU A 59 5.13 -2.76 9.40
CA LEU A 59 6.04 -2.04 8.49
C LEU A 59 5.93 -0.54 8.70
N HIS A 60 4.69 -0.04 8.85
CA HIS A 60 4.41 1.38 8.96
C HIS A 60 2.97 1.62 9.45
N THR A 61 2.74 2.76 10.09
CA THR A 61 1.40 3.23 10.48
C THR A 61 1.25 4.66 10.02
N PHE A 62 0.23 4.93 9.22
CA PHE A 62 -0.08 6.28 8.77
C PHE A 62 -0.80 7.05 9.88
N THR A 63 -0.23 8.15 10.31
CA THR A 63 -0.75 8.98 11.41
C THR A 63 -1.16 10.37 10.95
N GLU A 64 -0.59 10.85 9.86
CA GLU A 64 -0.81 12.20 9.35
C GLU A 64 -1.41 12.19 7.93
N ASP A 65 -2.16 13.24 7.60
CA ASP A 65 -2.68 13.44 6.25
C ASP A 65 -1.55 13.76 5.28
N GLY A 66 -1.58 13.14 4.09
CA GLY A 66 -0.56 13.29 3.07
C GLY A 66 0.71 12.48 3.30
N GLU A 67 0.84 11.77 4.43
CA GLU A 67 2.01 10.93 4.75
C GLU A 67 2.23 9.85 3.68
N GLN A 68 3.49 9.69 3.23
CA GLN A 68 3.86 8.76 2.16
C GLN A 68 4.83 7.69 2.66
N TYR A 69 4.58 6.45 2.26
CA TYR A 69 5.43 5.31 2.55
C TYR A 69 5.62 4.40 1.35
N ILE A 70 6.86 4.03 1.06
CA ILE A 70 7.21 3.10 -0.03
C ILE A 70 7.15 1.69 0.53
N VAL A 71 6.12 0.94 0.10
CA VAL A 71 5.92 -0.46 0.52
C VAL A 71 6.88 -1.39 -0.20
N VAL A 72 7.12 -1.12 -1.48
CA VAL A 72 7.92 -1.97 -2.35
C VAL A 72 8.63 -1.09 -3.37
N HIS A 73 9.91 -1.35 -3.60
CA HIS A 73 10.71 -0.65 -4.59
C HIS A 73 10.58 -1.33 -5.97
N GLY A 74 10.67 -0.53 -7.02
CA GLY A 74 10.90 -1.05 -8.37
C GLY A 74 12.30 -1.69 -8.49
N GLY A 75 12.49 -2.50 -9.52
CA GLY A 75 13.80 -3.06 -9.85
C GLY A 75 14.70 -2.00 -10.49
N GLU A 76 16.01 -2.20 -10.41
CA GLU A 76 16.97 -1.31 -11.07
C GLU A 76 16.97 -1.47 -12.59
N GLY A 77 17.27 -0.36 -13.29
CA GLY A 77 17.37 -0.34 -14.74
C GLY A 77 18.54 -1.15 -15.26
N GLY A 78 18.38 -1.75 -16.44
CA GLY A 78 19.47 -2.47 -17.11
C GLY A 78 20.58 -1.53 -17.57
N VAL A 79 21.78 -2.08 -17.76
CA VAL A 79 22.97 -1.33 -18.17
C VAL A 79 23.28 -1.61 -19.63
N GLY A 80 23.27 -0.56 -20.45
CA GLY A 80 23.57 -0.64 -21.88
C GLY A 80 25.02 -0.99 -22.18
N ASN A 81 25.29 -1.45 -23.40
CA ASN A 81 26.61 -1.91 -23.84
C ASN A 81 27.70 -0.82 -23.75
N ILE A 82 27.33 0.46 -23.85
CA ILE A 82 28.27 1.61 -23.75
C ILE A 82 29.06 1.62 -22.43
N HIS A 83 28.46 1.14 -21.34
CA HIS A 83 29.12 1.09 -20.03
C HIS A 83 30.19 -0.01 -19.93
N PHE A 84 30.19 -0.97 -20.86
CA PHE A 84 31.16 -2.07 -20.92
C PHE A 84 32.31 -1.82 -21.89
N LYS A 85 32.36 -0.62 -22.50
CA LYS A 85 33.42 -0.27 -23.43
C LYS A 85 34.70 0.03 -22.64
N ASP A 86 35.75 -0.76 -22.90
CA ASP A 86 37.09 -0.55 -22.35
C ASP A 86 38.15 -0.58 -23.48
N ALA A 87 39.43 -0.45 -23.11
CA ALA A 87 40.52 -0.44 -24.09
C ALA A 87 40.61 -1.73 -24.93
N VAL A 88 40.16 -2.87 -24.38
CA VAL A 88 40.23 -4.21 -24.95
C VAL A 88 38.93 -4.56 -25.70
N HIS A 89 37.78 -4.18 -25.15
CA HIS A 89 36.43 -4.43 -25.65
C HIS A 89 35.84 -3.15 -26.25
N GLN A 90 36.35 -2.78 -27.43
CA GLN A 90 35.90 -1.57 -28.13
C GLN A 90 34.45 -1.65 -28.65
N TYR A 91 33.94 -2.88 -28.87
CA TYR A 91 32.59 -3.15 -29.38
C TYR A 91 31.87 -4.19 -28.51
N PRO A 92 31.41 -3.84 -27.30
CA PRO A 92 30.69 -4.78 -26.44
C PRO A 92 29.35 -5.16 -27.09
N THR A 93 29.10 -6.47 -27.18
CA THR A 93 27.86 -7.05 -27.74
C THR A 93 26.87 -7.51 -26.67
N PHE A 94 27.16 -7.26 -25.40
CA PHE A 94 26.34 -7.66 -24.26
C PHE A 94 25.84 -6.44 -23.47
N CYS A 95 24.79 -6.67 -22.70
CA CYS A 95 24.18 -5.69 -21.80
C CYS A 95 23.72 -6.39 -20.51
N LEU A 96 23.53 -5.63 -19.44
CA LEU A 96 22.85 -6.14 -18.26
C LEU A 96 21.37 -5.85 -18.38
N LEU A 97 20.55 -6.87 -18.15
CA LEU A 97 19.11 -6.74 -18.06
C LEU A 97 18.74 -6.00 -16.76
N GLY A 98 17.61 -5.29 -16.77
CA GLY A 98 17.07 -4.69 -15.56
C GLY A 98 16.65 -5.74 -14.55
N GLU A 99 16.70 -5.38 -13.28
CA GLU A 99 16.30 -6.27 -12.20
C GLU A 99 14.78 -6.41 -12.15
N PRO A 100 14.27 -7.58 -11.76
CA PRO A 100 12.83 -7.75 -11.54
C PRO A 100 12.36 -6.86 -10.39
N GLY A 101 11.21 -6.20 -10.58
CA GLY A 101 10.57 -5.44 -9.50
C GLY A 101 10.30 -6.30 -8.27
N HIS A 102 10.50 -5.73 -7.09
CA HIS A 102 10.26 -6.43 -5.84
C HIS A 102 8.77 -6.70 -5.66
N LYS A 103 8.46 -7.78 -4.93
CA LYS A 103 7.08 -8.17 -4.61
C LYS A 103 6.96 -8.30 -3.10
N LYS A 104 5.85 -7.80 -2.56
CA LYS A 104 5.56 -7.89 -1.13
C LYS A 104 4.07 -8.11 -0.93
N GLU A 105 3.73 -9.07 -0.07
CA GLU A 105 2.35 -9.27 0.38
C GLU A 105 2.18 -8.56 1.72
N ILE A 106 1.17 -7.69 1.79
CA ILE A 106 0.89 -6.89 2.99
C ILE A 106 -0.56 -7.03 3.42
N VAL A 107 -0.80 -6.80 4.70
CA VAL A 107 -2.12 -6.68 5.29
C VAL A 107 -2.32 -5.23 5.71
N LEU A 108 -3.48 -4.67 5.34
CA LEU A 108 -3.89 -3.33 5.74
C LEU A 108 -4.94 -3.43 6.84
N GLU A 109 -4.68 -2.77 7.96
CA GLU A 109 -5.58 -2.72 9.11
C GLU A 109 -5.92 -1.26 9.41
N LEU A 110 -7.19 -0.88 9.34
CA LEU A 110 -7.61 0.46 9.72
C LEU A 110 -7.91 0.50 11.22
N GLN A 111 -7.14 1.28 11.97
CA GLN A 111 -7.41 1.52 13.39
C GLN A 111 -8.49 2.60 13.52
N LEU A 112 -9.76 2.18 13.41
CA LEU A 112 -10.92 3.07 13.55
C LEU A 112 -11.18 3.42 15.02
N LEU A 113 -11.22 4.73 15.31
CA LEU A 113 -11.73 5.26 16.59
C LEU A 113 -13.26 5.53 16.57
N ALA A 114 -13.92 5.21 15.46
CA ALA A 114 -15.34 5.45 15.13
C ALA A 114 -15.64 6.87 14.61
N ASP A 115 -16.09 6.94 13.35
CA ASP A 115 -16.46 8.21 12.68
C ASP A 115 -17.89 8.65 13.02
N VAL A 116 -18.75 7.73 13.45
CA VAL A 116 -20.17 7.98 13.76
C VAL A 116 -20.59 7.22 15.01
N ALA A 117 -21.15 7.94 15.99
CA ALA A 117 -21.68 7.37 17.23
C ALA A 117 -23.22 7.33 17.23
N LEU A 118 -23.81 6.15 17.44
CA LEU A 118 -25.26 5.99 17.60
C LEU A 118 -25.71 6.21 19.05
N ILE A 119 -26.08 7.44 19.38
CA ILE A 119 -26.62 7.82 20.70
C ILE A 119 -28.13 7.52 20.79
N GLY A 120 -28.63 7.18 21.98
CA GLY A 120 -30.03 6.78 22.21
C GLY A 120 -30.19 5.73 23.32
N THR A 121 -31.42 5.43 23.70
CA THR A 121 -31.75 4.58 24.85
C THR A 121 -31.41 3.09 24.62
N PRO A 122 -31.22 2.30 25.69
CA PRO A 122 -31.07 0.85 25.59
C PRO A 122 -32.25 0.23 24.82
N SER A 123 -31.99 -0.81 24.04
CA SER A 123 -33.00 -1.57 23.26
C SER A 123 -33.71 -0.83 22.09
N VAL A 124 -33.23 0.34 21.65
CA VAL A 124 -33.72 1.01 20.41
C VAL A 124 -33.29 0.28 19.11
N GLY A 125 -32.67 -0.89 19.21
CA GLY A 125 -32.26 -1.66 18.03
C GLY A 125 -30.98 -1.15 17.36
N LYS A 126 -30.17 -0.33 18.05
CA LYS A 126 -28.88 0.19 17.57
C LYS A 126 -28.01 -0.90 16.93
N SER A 127 -27.84 -2.02 17.64
CA SER A 127 -27.04 -3.16 17.17
C SER A 127 -27.65 -3.84 15.93
N SER A 128 -28.98 -3.87 15.81
CA SER A 128 -29.64 -4.39 14.60
C SER A 128 -29.41 -3.47 13.40
N ILE A 129 -29.44 -2.15 13.60
CA ILE A 129 -29.15 -1.16 12.55
C ILE A 129 -27.70 -1.31 12.07
N ILE A 130 -26.73 -1.34 13.00
CA ILE A 130 -25.30 -1.53 12.67
C ILE A 130 -25.11 -2.84 11.88
N ASN A 131 -25.68 -3.95 12.37
CA ASN A 131 -25.56 -5.24 11.69
C ASN A 131 -26.25 -5.29 10.32
N SER A 132 -27.33 -4.53 10.11
CA SER A 132 -28.05 -4.49 8.83
C SER A 132 -27.34 -3.66 7.76
N ILE A 133 -26.62 -2.62 8.16
CA ILE A 133 -25.93 -1.69 7.24
C ILE A 133 -24.47 -2.13 7.03
N SER A 134 -23.89 -2.85 7.98
CA SER A 134 -22.50 -3.29 7.90
C SER A 134 -22.30 -4.45 6.91
N ASN A 135 -21.48 -4.22 5.89
CA ASN A 135 -21.00 -5.25 4.95
C ASN A 135 -19.91 -6.18 5.55
N THR A 136 -19.66 -6.08 6.85
CA THR A 136 -18.67 -6.86 7.62
C THR A 136 -19.21 -7.18 9.01
N LYS A 137 -18.82 -8.32 9.58
CA LYS A 137 -19.11 -8.56 11.00
C LYS A 137 -18.36 -7.51 11.83
N ALA A 138 -19.12 -6.76 12.63
CA ALA A 138 -18.64 -5.87 13.68
C ALA A 138 -17.44 -6.51 14.41
N LYS A 139 -16.26 -5.86 14.36
CA LYS A 139 -15.06 -6.31 15.08
C LYS A 139 -14.88 -5.38 16.27
N VAL A 140 -15.10 -5.93 17.46
CA VAL A 140 -14.88 -5.27 18.73
C VAL A 140 -13.38 -5.09 18.95
N ALA A 141 -12.93 -3.85 19.14
CA ALA A 141 -11.56 -3.53 19.53
C ALA A 141 -11.53 -3.25 21.04
N ASP A 142 -10.67 -3.96 21.78
CA ASP A 142 -10.46 -3.73 23.20
C ASP A 142 -9.48 -2.55 23.39
N TYR A 143 -10.00 -1.42 23.85
CA TYR A 143 -9.19 -0.26 24.22
C TYR A 143 -8.89 -0.28 25.73
N PRO A 144 -7.63 -0.05 26.16
CA PRO A 144 -7.23 -0.14 27.56
C PRO A 144 -7.79 0.96 28.48
N PHE A 145 -8.65 1.86 27.97
CA PHE A 145 -9.17 3.02 28.71
C PHE A 145 -10.70 3.01 28.90
N THR A 146 -11.42 1.97 28.45
CA THR A 146 -12.90 1.94 28.50
C THR A 146 -13.42 0.77 29.34
N THR A 147 -14.23 1.04 30.36
CA THR A 147 -14.95 0.01 31.14
C THR A 147 -16.18 -0.56 30.41
N LEU A 148 -16.52 -0.03 29.24
CA LEU A 148 -17.60 -0.51 28.38
C LEU A 148 -17.01 -0.86 27.02
N VAL A 149 -16.98 -2.16 26.73
CA VAL A 149 -16.57 -2.71 25.43
C VAL A 149 -17.53 -2.18 24.36
N PRO A 150 -17.08 -1.33 23.42
CA PRO A 150 -17.94 -0.80 22.39
C PRO A 150 -18.24 -1.89 21.35
N ASN A 151 -19.53 -2.05 21.02
CA ASN A 151 -19.93 -2.80 19.82
C ASN A 151 -19.71 -1.87 18.62
N LEU A 152 -18.66 -2.13 17.85
CA LEU A 152 -18.26 -1.43 16.61
C LEU A 152 -18.79 -2.17 15.39
#